data_AF-A0A8T4BAK7-F1
#
_entry.id   AF-A0A8T4BAK7-F1
#
_cell.length_a   1.000
_cell.length_b   1.000
_cell.length_c   1.000
_cell.angle_alpha   90.00
_cell.angle_beta   90.00
_cell.angle_gamma   90.00
#
_symmetry.space_group_name_H-M   'P 1'
#
loop_
_entity.id
_entity.type
_entity.pdbx_description
1 polymer ?
#
loop_
_entity_poly.entity_id
_entity_poly.type
_entity_poly.pdbx_seq_one_letter_code
_entity_poly.pdbx_strand_id
1 'polypeptide(L)'
;MNSPTIGKVEVNVRTIDDISKELKIDRINFMKIDVEGFESDVLSGAKNLLENKKIEYILFELQDTILHSINRTSNEVFEIIFNAGYQIIDLNGNVMTDSNSSIPNGDYLACLNSTKAAKKLATSEFDLN
;
A
#
# COMPACT_ATOMS: atom_id res chain seq x y z
N MET A 1 -2.60 -24.14 -8.07
CA MET A 1 -3.89 -24.79 -7.75
C MET A 1 -4.73 -23.74 -7.05
N ASN A 2 -5.90 -23.38 -7.59
CA ASN A 2 -6.79 -22.43 -6.92
C ASN A 2 -7.56 -23.19 -5.85
N SER A 3 -7.37 -22.83 -4.58
CA SER A 3 -8.22 -23.31 -3.50
C SER A 3 -9.66 -22.86 -3.78
N PRO A 4 -10.65 -23.77 -3.83
CA PRO A 4 -12.02 -23.39 -4.12
C PRO A 4 -12.57 -22.49 -3.01
N THR A 5 -13.31 -21.45 -3.39
CA THR A 5 -14.09 -20.66 -2.43
C THR A 5 -15.14 -21.56 -1.77
N ILE A 6 -14.98 -21.83 -0.48
CA ILE A 6 -15.87 -22.74 0.27
C ILE A 6 -17.09 -22.05 0.87
N GLY A 7 -17.18 -20.71 0.79
CA GLY A 7 -18.31 -19.93 1.29
C GLY A 7 -18.09 -18.42 1.14
N LYS A 8 -19.16 -17.65 1.37
CA LYS A 8 -19.14 -16.19 1.49
C LYS A 8 -19.89 -15.79 2.74
N VAL A 9 -19.43 -14.74 3.41
CA VAL A 9 -20.09 -14.14 4.56
C VAL A 9 -20.16 -12.64 4.36
N GLU A 10 -21.29 -12.03 4.72
CA GLU A 10 -21.42 -10.58 4.76
C GLU A 10 -20.73 -10.05 6.00
N VAL A 11 -19.88 -9.03 5.81
CA VAL A 11 -19.17 -8.36 6.89
C VAL A 11 -19.36 -6.85 6.77
N ASN A 12 -19.51 -6.19 7.91
CA ASN A 12 -19.54 -4.74 7.95
C ASN A 12 -18.11 -4.22 7.79
N VAL A 13 -17.91 -3.34 6.81
CA VAL A 13 -16.65 -2.66 6.55
C VAL A 13 -16.73 -1.20 6.97
N ARG A 14 -15.59 -0.62 7.34
CA ARG A 14 -15.47 0.78 7.76
C ARG A 14 -14.24 1.40 7.12
N THR A 15 -14.28 2.70 6.89
CA THR A 15 -13.15 3.45 6.31
C THR A 15 -12.07 3.72 7.36
N ILE A 16 -10.81 3.83 6.94
CA ILE A 16 -9.69 4.17 7.84
C ILE A 16 -9.87 5.59 8.40
N ASP A 17 -10.42 6.51 7.61
CA ASP A 17 -10.76 7.86 8.05
C ASP A 17 -11.78 7.85 9.22
N ASP A 18 -12.86 7.05 9.11
CA ASP A 18 -13.88 6.94 10.17
C ASP A 18 -13.28 6.35 11.47
N ILE A 19 -12.47 5.30 11.34
CA ILE A 19 -11.79 4.68 12.48
C ILE A 19 -10.82 5.67 13.13
N SER A 20 -10.04 6.40 12.34
CA SER A 20 -9.08 7.37 12.86
C SER A 20 -9.78 8.51 13.58
N LYS A 21 -10.93 8.98 13.08
CA LYS A 21 -11.75 9.99 13.74
C LYS A 21 -12.33 9.48 15.06
N GLU A 22 -12.88 8.27 15.09
CA GLU A 22 -13.42 7.66 16.30
C GLU A 22 -12.36 7.48 17.39
N LEU A 23 -11.21 6.93 17.00
CA LEU A 23 -10.11 6.64 17.92
C LEU A 23 -9.25 7.87 18.23
N LYS A 24 -9.58 9.04 17.64
CA LYS A 24 -8.81 10.29 17.77
C LYS A 24 -7.32 10.11 17.39
N ILE A 25 -7.09 9.35 16.33
CA ILE A 25 -5.76 9.14 15.74
C ILE A 25 -5.52 10.27 14.75
N ASP A 26 -4.71 11.24 15.16
CA ASP A 26 -4.39 12.39 14.31
C ASP A 26 -3.31 12.11 13.26
N ARG A 27 -2.48 11.08 13.49
CA ARG A 27 -1.37 10.67 12.61
C ARG A 27 -1.09 9.18 12.76
N ILE A 28 -0.81 8.52 11.65
CA ILE A 28 -0.38 7.12 11.57
C ILE A 28 1.11 7.10 11.17
N ASN A 29 1.97 6.54 12.03
CA ASN A 29 3.38 6.41 11.70
C ASN A 29 3.65 5.30 10.68
N PHE A 30 2.85 4.25 10.68
CA PHE A 30 3.04 3.11 9.80
C PHE A 30 1.70 2.41 9.59
N MET A 31 1.36 2.13 8.33
CA MET A 31 0.18 1.39 7.93
C MET A 31 0.60 0.21 7.08
N LYS A 32 0.20 -1.01 7.46
CA LYS A 32 0.33 -2.19 6.60
C LYS A 32 -1.02 -2.45 5.93
N ILE A 33 -1.01 -2.69 4.63
CA ILE A 33 -2.15 -3.12 3.84
C ILE A 33 -1.81 -4.47 3.22
N ASP A 34 -2.55 -5.49 3.61
CA ASP A 34 -2.39 -6.87 3.13
C ASP A 34 -3.80 -7.45 3.10
N VAL A 35 -4.48 -7.22 1.98
CA VAL A 35 -5.90 -7.48 1.81
C VAL A 35 -6.19 -8.24 0.50
N GLU A 36 -5.15 -8.82 -0.09
CA GLU A 36 -5.22 -9.75 -1.22
C GLU A 36 -6.04 -9.18 -2.40
N GLY A 37 -5.68 -7.98 -2.86
CA GLY A 37 -6.23 -7.35 -4.08
C GLY A 37 -7.20 -6.18 -3.84
N PHE A 38 -7.56 -5.92 -2.58
CA PHE A 38 -8.46 -4.81 -2.20
C PHE A 38 -7.70 -3.57 -1.69
N GLU A 39 -6.41 -3.44 -2.03
CA GLU A 39 -5.54 -2.37 -1.52
C GLU A 39 -6.09 -0.98 -1.90
N SER A 40 -6.62 -0.84 -3.12
CA SER A 40 -7.20 0.43 -3.60
C SER A 40 -8.45 0.85 -2.84
N ASP A 41 -9.26 -0.07 -2.28
CA ASP A 41 -10.39 0.29 -1.41
C ASP A 41 -9.91 0.80 -0.06
N VAL A 42 -8.90 0.15 0.52
CA VAL A 42 -8.32 0.56 1.80
C VAL A 42 -7.74 1.97 1.68
N LEU A 43 -6.99 2.24 0.61
CA LEU A 43 -6.45 3.56 0.33
C LEU A 43 -7.54 4.60 0.07
N SER A 44 -8.59 4.24 -0.68
CA SER A 44 -9.75 5.13 -0.90
C SER A 44 -10.48 5.45 0.40
N GLY A 45 -10.57 4.50 1.34
CA GLY A 45 -11.10 4.70 2.69
C GLY A 45 -10.18 5.48 3.63
N ALA A 46 -8.94 5.78 3.23
CA ALA A 46 -7.98 6.60 3.97
C ALA A 46 -7.74 7.97 3.30
N LYS A 47 -8.64 8.39 2.41
CA LYS A 47 -8.46 9.57 1.54
C LYS A 47 -8.06 10.83 2.31
N ASN A 48 -8.78 11.18 3.38
CA ASN A 48 -8.48 12.42 4.12
C ASN A 48 -7.12 12.33 4.81
N LEU A 49 -6.77 11.17 5.39
CA LEU A 49 -5.46 10.97 5.99
C LEU A 49 -4.33 11.06 4.96
N LEU A 50 -4.54 10.50 3.76
CA LEU A 50 -3.59 10.56 2.66
C LEU A 50 -3.37 12.00 2.16
N GLU A 51 -4.46 12.69 1.79
CA GLU A 51 -4.42 14.06 1.26
C GLU A 51 -3.80 15.05 2.27
N ASN A 52 -4.06 14.86 3.57
CA ASN A 52 -3.50 15.70 4.63
C ASN A 52 -2.12 15.25 5.12
N LYS A 53 -1.48 14.28 4.45
CA LYS A 53 -0.14 13.77 4.80
C LYS A 53 -0.02 13.26 6.23
N LYS A 54 -1.10 12.64 6.74
CA LYS A 54 -1.22 12.13 8.10
C LYS A 54 -0.75 10.67 8.25
N ILE A 55 -0.28 10.04 7.17
CA ILE A 55 0.31 8.69 7.21
C ILE A 55 1.77 8.83 6.81
N GLU A 56 2.71 8.37 7.63
CA GLU A 56 4.14 8.54 7.29
C GLU A 56 4.64 7.47 6.32
N TYR A 57 4.26 6.21 6.57
CA TYR A 57 4.69 5.05 5.80
C TYR A 57 3.51 4.11 5.54
N ILE A 58 3.42 3.58 4.32
CA ILE A 58 2.42 2.57 3.92
C ILE A 58 3.16 1.40 3.29
N LEU A 59 3.14 0.24 3.95
CA LEU A 59 3.60 -1.02 3.36
C LEU A 59 2.40 -1.73 2.74
N PHE A 60 2.49 -2.08 1.47
CA PHE A 60 1.43 -2.79 0.76
C PHE A 60 2.00 -3.84 -0.19
N GLU A 61 1.28 -4.94 -0.34
CA GLU A 61 1.64 -6.04 -1.24
C GLU A 61 0.78 -5.96 -2.52
N LEU A 62 1.39 -6.23 -3.67
CA LEU A 62 0.68 -6.41 -4.92
C LEU A 62 1.00 -7.76 -5.55
N GLN A 63 -0.06 -8.45 -5.97
CA GLN A 63 0.02 -9.70 -6.70
C GLN A 63 -0.90 -9.64 -7.93
N ASP A 64 -0.32 -9.48 -9.11
CA ASP A 64 -1.04 -9.28 -10.38
C ASP A 64 -2.05 -10.39 -10.65
N THR A 65 -1.73 -11.65 -10.32
CA THR A 65 -2.66 -12.78 -10.53
C THR A 65 -3.94 -12.62 -9.69
N ILE A 66 -3.81 -12.08 -8.48
CA ILE A 66 -4.94 -11.86 -7.58
C ILE A 66 -5.75 -10.66 -8.07
N LEU A 67 -5.09 -9.54 -8.34
CA LEU A 67 -5.72 -8.33 -8.89
C LEU A 67 -6.52 -8.63 -10.17
N HIS A 68 -5.93 -9.35 -11.13
CA HIS A 68 -6.61 -9.76 -12.35
C HIS A 68 -7.80 -10.67 -12.09
N SER A 69 -7.74 -11.55 -11.09
CA SER A 69 -8.86 -12.44 -10.74
C SER A 69 -10.11 -11.69 -10.27
N ILE A 70 -9.95 -10.44 -9.83
CA ILE A 70 -11.01 -9.54 -9.37
C ILE A 70 -11.17 -8.29 -10.26
N ASN A 71 -10.63 -8.32 -11.49
CA ASN A 71 -10.68 -7.22 -12.46
C ASN A 71 -10.08 -5.89 -11.97
N ARG A 72 -8.95 -5.96 -11.27
CA ARG A 72 -8.19 -4.80 -10.79
C ARG A 72 -6.79 -4.78 -11.35
N THR A 73 -6.11 -3.65 -11.18
CA THR A 73 -4.73 -3.47 -11.63
C THR A 73 -3.89 -2.80 -10.55
N SER A 74 -2.60 -3.07 -10.55
CA SER A 74 -1.61 -2.40 -9.70
C SER A 74 -1.57 -0.89 -9.92
N ASN A 75 -1.88 -0.42 -11.12
CA ASN A 75 -1.97 1.01 -11.45
C ASN A 75 -3.03 1.74 -10.62
N GLU A 76 -4.18 1.14 -10.34
CA GLU A 76 -5.22 1.77 -9.50
C GLU A 76 -4.69 2.10 -8.09
N VAL A 77 -3.86 1.23 -7.54
CA VAL A 77 -3.21 1.44 -6.24
C VAL A 77 -2.15 2.54 -6.34
N PHE A 78 -1.30 2.47 -7.35
CA PHE A 78 -0.20 3.43 -7.55
C PHE A 78 -0.74 4.84 -7.80
N GLU A 79 -1.77 5.00 -8.64
CA GLU A 79 -2.38 6.29 -8.93
C GLU A 79 -2.92 6.96 -7.65
N ILE A 80 -3.60 6.22 -6.76
CA ILE A 80 -4.10 6.80 -5.50
C ILE A 80 -2.94 7.33 -4.66
N ILE A 81 -1.86 6.56 -4.54
CA ILE A 81 -0.68 6.91 -3.74
C ILE A 81 0.05 8.12 -4.35
N PHE A 82 0.29 8.12 -5.66
CA PHE A 82 0.96 9.21 -6.37
C PHE A 82 0.12 10.49 -6.38
N ASN A 83 -1.19 10.40 -6.60
CA ASN A 83 -2.11 11.54 -6.56
C ASN A 83 -2.21 12.15 -5.17
N ALA A 84 -2.14 11.32 -4.13
CA ALA A 84 -2.02 11.80 -2.76
C ALA A 84 -0.66 12.47 -2.49
N GLY A 85 0.30 12.40 -3.42
CA GLY A 85 1.63 13.02 -3.36
C GLY A 85 2.67 12.21 -2.59
N TYR A 86 2.48 10.89 -2.48
CA TYR A 86 3.48 9.97 -1.90
C TYR A 86 4.38 9.44 -3.02
N GLN A 87 5.55 8.97 -2.64
CA GLN A 87 6.49 8.27 -3.50
C GLN A 87 6.50 6.80 -3.10
N ILE A 88 6.69 5.91 -4.06
CA ILE A 88 6.75 4.47 -3.84
C ILE A 88 8.20 3.99 -4.03
N ILE A 89 8.66 3.14 -3.13
CA ILE A 89 9.90 2.37 -3.29
C ILE A 89 9.63 0.88 -3.13
N ASP A 90 10.38 0.04 -3.84
CA ASP A 90 10.43 -1.39 -3.51
C ASP A 90 11.26 -1.62 -2.23
N LEU A 91 11.26 -2.86 -1.72
CA LEU A 91 12.06 -3.20 -0.53
C LEU A 91 13.57 -3.17 -0.75
N ASN A 92 14.04 -3.08 -1.99
CA ASN A 92 15.46 -2.87 -2.32
C ASN A 92 15.82 -1.38 -2.34
N GLY A 93 14.86 -0.48 -2.10
CA GLY A 93 15.06 0.97 -2.10
C GLY A 93 15.02 1.61 -3.49
N ASN A 94 14.61 0.88 -4.54
CA ASN A 94 14.42 1.43 -5.86
C ASN A 94 13.13 2.26 -5.90
N VAL A 95 13.20 3.46 -6.47
CA VAL A 95 12.02 4.33 -6.64
C VAL A 95 11.17 3.82 -7.81
N MET A 96 9.88 3.63 -7.55
CA MET A 96 8.91 3.27 -8.57
C MET A 96 8.37 4.53 -9.26
N THR A 97 8.23 4.47 -10.58
CA THR A 97 7.67 5.55 -11.40
C THR A 97 6.46 5.06 -12.18
N ASP A 98 5.56 5.99 -12.49
CA ASP A 98 4.33 5.79 -13.28
C ASP A 98 4.55 5.25 -14.71
N SER A 99 5.81 5.16 -15.14
CA SER A 99 6.20 4.80 -16.51
C SER A 99 6.42 3.31 -16.76
N ASN A 100 6.31 2.45 -15.74
CA ASN A 100 6.54 1.01 -15.91
C ASN A 100 5.24 0.31 -16.32
N SER A 101 5.21 -0.19 -17.56
CA SER A 101 4.11 -0.94 -18.17
C SER A 101 3.80 -2.28 -17.49
N SER A 102 4.59 -2.68 -16.49
CA SER A 102 4.31 -3.79 -15.57
C SER A 102 4.96 -3.46 -14.22
N ILE A 103 4.13 -3.32 -13.20
CA ILE A 103 4.57 -3.23 -11.80
C ILE A 103 4.80 -4.67 -11.34
N PRO A 104 6.01 -5.04 -10.90
CA PRO A 104 6.29 -6.40 -10.44
C PRO A 104 5.38 -6.82 -9.28
N ASN A 105 5.18 -8.12 -9.10
CA ASN A 105 4.65 -8.61 -7.84
C ASN A 105 5.64 -8.33 -6.70
N GLY A 106 5.12 -7.97 -5.54
CA GLY A 106 5.93 -7.82 -4.34
C GLY A 106 5.43 -6.77 -3.37
N ASP A 107 6.28 -6.50 -2.39
CA ASP A 107 6.07 -5.52 -1.34
C ASP A 107 6.62 -4.14 -1.72
N TYR A 108 5.82 -3.13 -1.41
CA TYR A 108 6.10 -1.75 -1.71
C TYR A 108 5.91 -0.86 -0.48
N LEU A 109 6.76 0.16 -0.37
CA LEU A 109 6.67 1.16 0.67
C LEU A 109 6.34 2.53 0.06
N ALA A 110 5.15 3.06 0.35
CA ALA A 110 4.82 4.45 0.09
C ALA A 110 5.30 5.36 1.24
N CYS A 111 5.88 6.51 0.89
CA CYS A 111 6.38 7.50 1.84
C CYS A 111 6.44 8.90 1.22
N LEU A 112 6.57 9.93 2.06
CA LEU A 112 6.68 11.33 1.60
C LEU A 112 8.09 11.71 1.11
N ASN A 113 9.10 10.90 1.45
CA ASN A 113 10.50 11.15 1.07
C ASN A 113 11.22 9.83 0.80
N SER A 114 11.22 9.40 -0.46
CA SER A 114 11.81 8.15 -0.92
C SER A 114 13.31 8.09 -0.68
N THR A 115 14.04 9.20 -0.85
CA THR A 115 15.50 9.23 -0.60
C THR A 115 15.83 8.92 0.85
N LYS A 116 15.07 9.50 1.80
CA LYS A 116 15.25 9.23 3.23
C LYS A 116 14.84 7.81 3.59
N ALA A 117 13.75 7.31 3.01
CA ALA A 117 13.25 5.96 3.26
C ALA A 117 14.21 4.89 2.70
N ALA A 118 14.65 5.02 1.44
CA ALA A 118 15.58 4.10 0.80
C ALA A 118 16.91 3.98 1.58
N LYS A 119 17.45 5.09 2.09
CA LYS A 119 18.64 5.08 2.96
C LYS A 119 18.46 4.29 4.26
N LYS A 120 17.24 4.19 4.79
CA LYS A 120 16.95 3.40 5.99
C LYS A 120 16.74 1.91 5.69
N LEU A 121 16.22 1.59 4.51
CA LEU A 121 16.00 0.21 4.07
C LEU A 121 17.31 -0.47 3.66
N ALA A 122 18.19 0.25 2.96
CA ALA A 122 19.43 -0.26 2.39
C ALA A 122 20.57 -0.45 3.43
N THR A 123 20.30 -0.29 4.72
CA THR A 123 21.31 -0.46 5.77
C THR A 123 20.81 -1.45 6.80
N SER A 124 21.15 -2.71 6.61
CA SER A 124 21.11 -3.73 7.65
C SER A 124 22.55 -4.12 7.99
N GLU A 125 22.95 -4.00 9.27
CA GLU A 125 24.23 -4.57 9.74
C GLU A 125 24.25 -6.11 9.69
N PHE A 126 23.14 -6.73 9.27
CA PHE A 126 22.97 -8.17 9.09
C PHE A 126 23.05 -8.64 7.63
N ASP A 127 23.65 -7.85 6.73
CA ASP A 127 24.04 -8.39 5.41
C ASP A 127 25.04 -9.54 5.64
N LEU A 128 24.52 -10.76 5.48
CA LEU A 128 25.18 -12.03 5.80
C LEU A 128 26.46 -12.19 4.96
N ASN A 129 27.60 -12.33 5.67
CA ASN A 129 28.81 -12.96 5.14
C ASN A 129 28.57 -14.44 4.80
#